data_AF-A0A930YGL5-F1
#
_entry.id   AF-A0A930YGL5-F1
#
_cell.length_a   1.000
_cell.length_b   1.000
_cell.length_c   1.000
_cell.angle_alpha   90.00
_cell.angle_beta   90.00
_cell.angle_gamma   90.00
#
_symmetry.space_group_name_H-M   'P 1'
#
loop_
_entity.id
_entity.type
_entity.pdbx_description
1 polymer ?
#
loop_
_entity_poly.entity_id
_entity_poly.type
_entity_poly.pdbx_seq_one_letter_code
_entity_poly.pdbx_strand_id
1 'polypeptide(L)'
;MRTVLLGPQRFLTTAGTTVQSVAPEGTVATVTAGWQDREPADDELDEVMGGRSRNLRLYERLTDVLETDGHFAEQALSHRDAMDELAGIYSLRLQRALESVYAVARRPARHDIADSAFADAVRDVRDIDAWYLRTVDQLYAELEAKAPPAESEPVRRHREEVAEVLRDAAVLAVAGGHVGILLRCLRLFAVDPPQDLPVVAWSAGAMALTERVVLYNDRGPQGVQGAEVWDRGSGRVRDVVAMPHARRRLRLDDPVHTRVFVHRFAPATCLLLDDGTSVEMTADGSVPDGARVLTETGAGGGAL
;
A
#
# COMPACT_ATOMS: atom_id res chain seq x y z
N MET A 1 7.94 10.60 -14.89
CA MET A 1 7.57 10.38 -13.48
C MET A 1 8.79 9.93 -12.71
N ARG A 2 9.06 10.48 -11.53
CA ARG A 2 10.14 10.01 -10.64
C ARG A 2 9.52 9.50 -9.34
N THR A 3 9.65 8.20 -9.08
CA THR A 3 9.10 7.57 -7.88
C THR A 3 10.13 6.58 -7.32
N VAL A 4 10.49 6.72 -6.05
CA VAL A 4 11.42 5.82 -5.36
C VAL A 4 10.69 5.09 -4.24
N LEU A 5 10.68 3.77 -4.31
CA LEU A 5 10.12 2.89 -3.29
C LEU A 5 11.26 2.34 -2.44
N LEU A 6 11.17 2.59 -1.14
CA LEU A 6 12.18 2.17 -0.18
C LEU A 6 11.66 1.03 0.70
N GLY A 7 12.61 0.23 1.14
CA GLY A 7 12.43 -0.64 2.28
C GLY A 7 12.18 0.12 3.58
N PRO A 8 11.97 -0.60 4.68
CA PRO A 8 11.72 -0.05 5.99
C PRO A 8 12.88 0.79 6.53
N GLN A 9 12.55 1.89 7.20
CA GLN A 9 13.50 2.91 7.64
C GLN A 9 13.87 2.82 9.13
N ARG A 10 13.65 1.67 9.78
CA ARG A 10 13.90 1.51 11.23
C ARG A 10 15.33 1.07 11.56
N PHE A 11 15.89 0.16 10.76
CA PHE A 11 17.20 -0.44 11.02
C PHE A 11 18.29 0.11 10.10
N LEU A 12 17.91 0.49 8.87
CA LEU A 12 18.77 1.13 7.88
C LEU A 12 18.00 2.31 7.31
N THR A 13 18.41 3.52 7.65
CA THR A 13 17.78 4.77 7.23
C THR A 13 18.43 5.27 5.93
N THR A 14 17.67 5.20 4.83
CA THR A 14 18.07 5.66 3.49
C THR A 14 17.15 6.75 2.94
N ALA A 15 16.06 7.07 3.65
CA ALA A 15 15.08 8.06 3.21
C ALA A 15 15.70 9.45 3.02
N GLY A 16 16.47 9.95 3.99
CA GLY A 16 17.10 11.28 3.90
C GLY A 16 18.07 11.39 2.74
N THR A 17 18.97 10.41 2.58
CA THR A 17 19.92 10.37 1.45
C THR A 17 19.22 10.25 0.09
N THR A 18 18.11 9.50 0.03
CA THR A 18 17.30 9.37 -1.18
C THR A 18 16.58 10.67 -1.51
N VAL A 19 15.95 11.30 -0.53
CA VAL A 19 15.30 12.60 -0.71
C VAL A 19 16.32 13.65 -1.17
N GLN A 20 17.51 13.68 -0.57
CA GLN A 20 18.59 14.58 -0.97
C GLN A 20 19.08 14.33 -2.41
N SER A 21 19.12 13.08 -2.87
CA SER A 21 19.51 12.76 -4.26
C SER A 21 18.39 13.06 -5.27
N VAL A 22 17.14 12.99 -4.83
CA VAL A 22 15.96 13.24 -5.65
C VAL A 22 15.69 14.74 -5.79
N ALA A 23 15.72 15.45 -4.67
CA ALA A 23 15.49 16.89 -4.55
C ALA A 23 16.49 17.49 -3.53
N PRO A 24 17.68 17.92 -4.00
CA PRO A 24 18.73 18.44 -3.14
C PRO A 24 18.32 19.68 -2.34
N GLU A 25 17.41 20.48 -2.90
CA GLU A 25 16.92 21.74 -2.35
C GLU A 25 15.39 21.79 -2.38
N GLY A 26 14.82 22.79 -1.70
CA GLY A 26 13.37 23.04 -1.68
C GLY A 26 12.62 22.30 -0.57
N THR A 27 11.30 22.50 -0.52
CA THR A 27 10.45 21.95 0.54
C THR A 27 10.19 20.46 0.34
N VAL A 28 10.26 19.67 1.42
CA VAL A 28 9.86 18.24 1.41
C VAL A 28 8.48 18.14 2.04
N ALA A 29 7.43 17.94 1.24
CA ALA A 29 6.11 17.63 1.82
C ALA A 29 6.17 16.22 2.42
N THR A 30 5.78 16.06 3.69
CA THR A 30 5.79 14.75 4.37
C THR A 30 4.38 14.29 4.71
N VAL A 31 4.14 12.99 4.56
CA VAL A 31 2.90 12.33 4.99
C VAL A 31 3.23 11.25 6.01
N THR A 32 2.80 11.46 7.26
CA THR A 32 2.99 10.52 8.38
C THR A 32 1.68 10.07 9.00
N ALA A 33 0.54 10.23 8.32
CA ALA A 33 -0.80 9.91 8.83
C ALA A 33 -0.95 8.48 9.40
N GLY A 34 -0.18 7.53 8.89
CA GLY A 34 -0.13 6.17 9.45
C GLY A 34 0.42 6.08 10.89
N TRP A 35 1.00 7.15 11.43
CA TRP A 35 1.48 7.23 12.82
C TRP A 35 0.38 7.60 13.81
N GLN A 36 -0.80 7.99 13.31
CA GLN A 36 -2.00 8.32 14.10
C GLN A 36 -1.68 9.40 15.14
N ASP A 37 -1.97 9.18 16.42
CA ASP A 37 -1.75 10.17 17.48
C ASP A 37 -0.26 10.58 17.65
N ARG A 38 0.67 9.81 17.06
CA ARG A 38 2.10 10.16 17.01
C ARG A 38 2.50 10.95 15.76
N GLU A 39 1.56 11.30 14.89
CA GLU A 39 1.80 12.12 13.68
C GLU A 39 2.56 13.43 13.98
N PRO A 40 2.28 14.17 15.08
CA PRO A 40 3.00 15.40 15.40
C PRO A 40 4.42 15.19 15.94
N ALA A 41 4.81 13.95 16.25
CA ALA A 41 6.14 13.62 16.75
C ALA A 41 7.08 13.28 15.58
N ASP A 42 7.29 14.25 14.69
CA ASP A 42 8.05 14.10 13.44
C ASP A 42 9.42 14.79 13.43
N ASP A 43 9.91 15.27 14.57
CA ASP A 43 11.23 15.91 14.70
C ASP A 43 12.38 15.05 14.13
N GLU A 44 12.39 13.74 14.41
CA GLU A 44 13.39 12.81 13.88
C GLU A 44 13.29 12.71 12.35
N LEU A 45 12.07 12.76 11.80
CA LEU A 45 11.88 12.75 10.36
C LEU A 45 12.32 14.07 9.73
N ASP A 46 12.02 15.21 10.36
CA ASP A 46 12.44 16.53 9.89
C ASP A 46 13.98 16.63 9.86
N GLU A 47 14.67 16.14 10.90
CA GLU A 47 16.13 16.05 10.92
C GLU A 47 16.65 15.21 9.74
N VAL A 48 16.06 14.04 9.49
CA VAL A 48 16.40 13.19 8.34
C VAL A 48 16.14 13.88 6.99
N MET A 49 15.17 14.80 6.92
CA MET A 49 14.87 15.62 5.74
C MET A 49 15.70 16.92 5.69
N GLY A 50 16.62 17.12 6.63
CA GLY A 50 17.50 18.28 6.69
C GLY A 50 16.82 19.57 7.16
N GLY A 51 15.77 19.48 7.98
CA GLY A 51 15.01 20.63 8.48
C GLY A 51 14.10 21.28 7.43
N ARG A 52 13.85 20.59 6.32
CA ARG A 52 13.07 21.08 5.17
C ARG A 52 11.67 20.48 5.10
N SER A 53 11.26 19.69 6.09
CA SER A 53 9.99 18.99 6.02
C SER A 53 8.82 19.92 6.31
N ARG A 54 7.72 19.68 5.58
CA ARG A 54 6.41 20.28 5.82
C ARG A 54 5.40 19.16 5.88
N ASN A 55 5.08 18.74 7.10
CA ASN A 55 4.13 17.68 7.33
C ASN A 55 2.71 18.13 6.97
N LEU A 56 2.03 17.31 6.18
CA LEU A 56 0.65 17.57 5.79
C LEU A 56 -0.33 17.34 6.94
N ARG A 57 0.07 16.64 8.01
CA ARG A 57 -0.73 16.39 9.23
C ARG A 57 -2.13 15.87 8.93
N LEU A 58 -2.22 14.86 8.07
CA LEU A 58 -3.50 14.42 7.53
C LEU A 58 -4.35 13.69 8.57
N TYR A 59 -3.73 13.03 9.56
CA TYR A 59 -4.50 12.38 10.63
C TYR A 59 -5.07 13.43 11.58
N GLU A 60 -4.31 14.47 11.94
CA GLU A 60 -4.81 15.61 12.71
C GLU A 60 -6.02 16.28 12.02
N ARG A 61 -5.92 16.49 10.69
CA ARG A 61 -7.01 17.02 9.86
C ARG A 61 -8.22 16.09 9.82
N LEU A 62 -8.01 14.76 9.79
CA LEU A 62 -9.11 13.80 9.87
C LEU A 62 -9.85 13.93 11.20
N THR A 63 -9.13 14.08 12.30
CA THR A 63 -9.73 14.30 13.63
C THR A 63 -10.56 15.59 13.65
N ASP A 64 -10.01 16.71 13.14
CA ASP A 64 -10.75 17.98 13.05
C ASP A 64 -12.06 17.83 12.26
N VAL A 65 -12.03 17.16 11.10
CA VAL A 65 -13.24 16.88 10.30
C VAL A 65 -14.26 16.07 11.10
N LEU A 66 -13.83 14.99 11.77
CA LEU A 66 -14.74 14.14 12.54
C LEU A 66 -15.35 14.86 13.75
N GLU A 67 -14.65 15.83 14.33
CA GLU A 67 -15.12 16.64 15.45
C GLU A 67 -16.05 17.79 15.02
N THR A 68 -15.80 18.37 13.85
CA THR A 68 -16.48 19.59 13.39
C THR A 68 -17.60 19.34 12.37
N ASP A 69 -17.61 18.18 11.70
CA ASP A 69 -18.66 17.76 10.77
C ASP A 69 -19.32 16.45 11.25
N GLY A 70 -20.37 16.60 12.07
CA GLY A 70 -21.09 15.46 12.65
C GLY A 70 -21.79 14.57 11.61
N HIS A 71 -22.24 15.14 10.49
CA HIS A 71 -22.87 14.35 9.42
C HIS A 71 -21.84 13.48 8.71
N PHE A 72 -20.70 14.07 8.32
CA PHE A 72 -19.61 13.30 7.74
C PHE A 72 -19.10 12.22 8.70
N ALA A 73 -18.96 12.55 9.99
CA ALA A 73 -18.52 11.61 11.02
C ALA A 73 -19.46 10.39 11.12
N GLU A 74 -20.78 10.60 11.16
CA GLU A 74 -21.76 9.51 11.18
C GLU A 74 -21.63 8.58 9.96
N GLN A 75 -21.52 9.16 8.76
CA GLN A 75 -21.38 8.38 7.54
C GLN A 75 -20.03 7.66 7.46
N ALA A 76 -18.95 8.28 7.93
CA ALA A 76 -17.62 7.68 7.99
C ALA A 76 -17.56 6.49 8.96
N LEU A 77 -18.26 6.57 10.10
CA LEU A 77 -18.43 5.46 11.05
C LEU A 77 -19.20 4.30 10.39
N SER A 78 -20.36 4.58 9.79
CA SER A 78 -21.16 3.54 9.10
C SER A 78 -20.37 2.86 7.97
N HIS A 79 -19.61 3.63 7.19
CA HIS A 79 -18.75 3.08 6.14
C HIS A 79 -17.64 2.18 6.72
N ARG A 80 -17.01 2.57 7.84
CA ARG A 80 -15.99 1.72 8.48
C ARG A 80 -16.58 0.39 8.93
N ASP A 81 -17.73 0.41 9.58
CA ASP A 81 -18.37 -0.80 10.08
C ASP A 81 -18.73 -1.75 8.92
N ALA A 82 -19.23 -1.21 7.80
CA ALA A 82 -19.47 -1.99 6.58
C ALA A 82 -18.19 -2.56 5.95
N MET A 83 -17.08 -1.82 5.96
CA MET A 83 -15.77 -2.30 5.50
C MET A 83 -15.26 -3.45 6.36
N ASP A 84 -15.45 -3.38 7.68
CA ASP A 84 -15.05 -4.45 8.62
C ASP A 84 -15.88 -5.73 8.41
N GLU A 85 -17.19 -5.60 8.20
CA GLU A 85 -18.06 -6.74 7.84
C GLU A 85 -17.63 -7.39 6.52
N LEU A 86 -17.37 -6.57 5.48
CA LEU A 86 -16.91 -7.05 4.19
C LEU A 86 -15.56 -7.78 4.30
N ALA A 87 -14.61 -7.22 5.05
CA ALA A 87 -13.31 -7.83 5.29
C ALA A 87 -13.44 -9.20 5.97
N GLY A 88 -14.35 -9.34 6.94
CA GLY A 88 -14.64 -10.62 7.60
C GLY A 88 -15.15 -11.69 6.62
N ILE A 89 -16.10 -11.33 5.74
CA ILE A 89 -16.62 -12.24 4.71
C ILE A 89 -15.54 -12.59 3.69
N TYR A 90 -14.73 -11.62 3.27
CA TYR A 90 -13.62 -11.82 2.36
C TYR A 90 -12.59 -12.80 2.92
N SER A 91 -12.11 -12.57 4.15
CA SER A 91 -11.12 -13.43 4.80
C SER A 91 -11.61 -14.89 4.91
N LEU A 92 -12.87 -15.09 5.31
CA LEU A 92 -13.48 -16.42 5.36
C LEU A 92 -13.47 -17.14 4.00
N ARG A 93 -13.88 -16.45 2.92
CA ARG A 93 -13.91 -17.04 1.57
C ARG A 93 -12.49 -17.29 1.05
N LEU A 94 -11.60 -16.33 1.26
CA LEU A 94 -10.21 -16.40 0.82
C LEU A 94 -9.50 -17.60 1.43
N GLN A 95 -9.62 -17.79 2.75
CA GLN A 95 -8.93 -18.87 3.44
C GLN A 95 -9.29 -20.24 2.84
N ARG A 96 -10.58 -20.49 2.59
CA ARG A 96 -11.05 -21.77 2.02
C ARG A 96 -10.57 -21.98 0.59
N ALA A 97 -10.58 -20.92 -0.22
CA ALA A 97 -10.07 -20.99 -1.58
C ALA A 97 -8.56 -21.28 -1.59
N LEU A 98 -7.78 -20.59 -0.74
CA LEU A 98 -6.34 -20.83 -0.61
C LEU A 98 -6.02 -22.23 -0.10
N GLU A 99 -6.76 -22.75 0.88
CA GLU A 99 -6.63 -24.15 1.33
C GLU A 99 -6.76 -25.12 0.15
N SER A 100 -7.73 -24.89 -0.75
CA SER A 100 -7.90 -25.67 -1.98
C SER A 100 -6.70 -25.54 -2.92
N VAL A 101 -6.23 -24.31 -3.21
CA VAL A 101 -5.06 -24.08 -4.07
C VAL A 101 -3.84 -24.84 -3.55
N TYR A 102 -3.54 -24.73 -2.24
CA TYR A 102 -2.40 -25.41 -1.64
C TYR A 102 -2.54 -26.93 -1.66
N ALA A 103 -3.76 -27.46 -1.49
CA ALA A 103 -4.02 -28.90 -1.60
C ALA A 103 -3.80 -29.40 -3.04
N VAL A 104 -4.28 -28.67 -4.05
CA VAL A 104 -4.07 -28.98 -5.47
C VAL A 104 -2.59 -28.91 -5.84
N ALA A 105 -1.90 -27.82 -5.46
CA ALA A 105 -0.50 -27.61 -5.80
C ALA A 105 0.45 -28.68 -5.23
N ARG A 106 0.07 -29.34 -4.13
CA ARG A 106 0.85 -30.40 -3.49
C ARG A 106 0.47 -31.81 -3.94
N ARG A 107 -0.61 -31.98 -4.71
CA ARG A 107 -1.12 -33.29 -5.11
C ARG A 107 -0.35 -33.82 -6.32
N PRO A 108 0.27 -35.01 -6.24
CA PRO A 108 0.87 -35.63 -7.42
C PRO A 108 -0.18 -35.98 -8.46
N ALA A 109 0.03 -35.54 -9.69
CA ALA A 109 -0.78 -35.84 -10.86
C ALA A 109 0.08 -35.76 -12.13
N ARG A 110 -0.48 -36.14 -13.27
CA ARG A 110 0.15 -35.86 -14.57
C ARG A 110 0.28 -34.34 -14.74
N HIS A 111 1.38 -33.89 -15.35
CA HIS A 111 1.75 -32.48 -15.44
C HIS A 111 0.67 -31.60 -16.07
N ASP A 112 0.07 -32.06 -17.17
CA ASP A 112 -1.04 -31.40 -17.87
C ASP A 112 -2.25 -31.16 -16.96
N ILE A 113 -2.62 -32.18 -16.18
CA ILE A 113 -3.74 -32.11 -15.23
C ILE A 113 -3.39 -31.22 -14.03
N ALA A 114 -2.18 -31.34 -13.49
CA ALA A 114 -1.71 -30.57 -12.34
C ALA A 114 -1.71 -29.06 -12.62
N ASP A 115 -1.15 -28.65 -13.76
CA ASP A 115 -1.08 -27.23 -14.13
C ASP A 115 -2.45 -26.65 -14.43
N SER A 116 -3.31 -27.39 -15.14
CA SER A 116 -4.68 -26.95 -15.40
C SER A 116 -5.46 -26.77 -14.10
N ALA A 117 -5.38 -27.73 -13.16
CA ALA A 117 -6.08 -27.66 -11.88
C ALA A 117 -5.53 -26.53 -10.99
N PHE A 118 -4.21 -26.32 -10.98
CA PHE A 118 -3.58 -25.23 -10.25
C PHE A 118 -4.02 -23.86 -10.79
N ALA A 119 -3.97 -23.68 -12.11
CA ALA A 119 -4.37 -22.43 -12.75
C ALA A 119 -5.84 -22.08 -12.51
N ASP A 120 -6.71 -23.10 -12.50
CA ASP A 120 -8.14 -22.95 -12.21
C ASP A 120 -8.36 -22.55 -10.74
N ALA A 121 -7.73 -23.26 -9.79
CA ALA A 121 -7.83 -22.95 -8.37
C ALA A 121 -7.30 -21.54 -8.03
N VAL A 122 -6.22 -21.08 -8.69
CA VAL A 122 -5.72 -19.71 -8.53
C VAL A 122 -6.71 -18.69 -9.10
N ARG A 123 -7.42 -19.02 -10.19
CA ARG A 123 -8.46 -18.15 -10.76
C ARG A 123 -9.60 -17.94 -9.77
N ASP A 124 -10.03 -18.98 -9.06
CA ASP A 124 -11.08 -18.87 -8.04
C ASP A 124 -10.69 -17.86 -6.93
N VAL A 125 -9.43 -17.89 -6.49
CA VAL A 125 -8.91 -16.91 -5.51
C VAL A 125 -8.94 -15.49 -6.08
N ARG A 126 -8.51 -15.31 -7.33
CA ARG A 126 -8.54 -14.01 -8.00
C ARG A 126 -9.96 -13.47 -8.17
N ASP A 127 -10.94 -14.33 -8.40
CA ASP A 127 -12.34 -13.94 -8.52
C ASP A 127 -12.90 -13.45 -7.17
N ILE A 128 -12.46 -14.05 -6.05
CA ILE A 128 -12.78 -13.57 -4.70
C ILE A 128 -12.13 -12.19 -4.46
N ASP A 129 -10.86 -12.01 -4.79
CA ASP A 129 -10.17 -10.72 -4.68
C ASP A 129 -10.85 -9.63 -5.52
N ALA A 130 -11.23 -9.96 -6.76
CA ALA A 130 -11.90 -9.04 -7.66
C ALA A 130 -13.31 -8.67 -7.19
N TRP A 131 -14.06 -9.63 -6.62
CA TRP A 131 -15.33 -9.35 -5.97
C TRP A 131 -15.15 -8.39 -4.79
N TYR A 132 -14.21 -8.68 -3.89
CA TYR A 132 -13.94 -7.85 -2.73
C TYR A 132 -13.63 -6.40 -3.12
N LEU A 133 -12.68 -6.20 -4.05
CA LEU A 133 -12.31 -4.86 -4.50
C LEU A 133 -13.47 -4.11 -5.17
N ARG A 134 -14.32 -4.79 -5.95
CA ARG A 134 -15.52 -4.14 -6.52
C ARG A 134 -16.50 -3.70 -5.43
N THR A 135 -16.65 -4.49 -4.36
CA THR A 135 -17.52 -4.12 -3.24
C THR A 135 -16.91 -3.00 -2.39
N VAL A 136 -15.59 -2.97 -2.20
CA VAL A 136 -14.88 -1.83 -1.60
C VAL A 136 -15.14 -0.55 -2.41
N ASP A 137 -14.99 -0.61 -3.73
CA ASP A 137 -15.26 0.53 -4.62
C ASP A 137 -16.72 1.02 -4.47
N GLN A 138 -17.68 0.10 -4.32
CA GLN A 138 -19.08 0.44 -4.06
C GLN A 138 -19.28 1.12 -2.68
N LEU A 139 -18.66 0.61 -1.62
CA LEU A 139 -18.77 1.22 -0.28
C LEU A 139 -18.19 2.63 -0.24
N TYR A 140 -17.11 2.90 -0.99
CA TYR A 140 -16.58 4.26 -1.16
C TYR A 140 -17.55 5.16 -1.92
N ALA A 141 -18.15 4.67 -3.00
CA ALA A 141 -19.16 5.43 -3.75
C ALA A 141 -20.41 5.74 -2.91
N GLU A 142 -20.82 4.82 -2.04
CA GLU A 142 -21.91 5.04 -1.08
C GLU A 142 -21.59 6.11 -0.04
N LEU A 143 -20.35 6.13 0.48
CA LEU A 143 -19.90 7.19 1.39
C LEU A 143 -19.90 8.55 0.67
N GLU A 144 -19.31 8.62 -0.53
CA GLU A 144 -19.27 9.84 -1.34
C GLU A 144 -20.69 10.37 -1.63
N ALA A 145 -21.64 9.48 -1.93
CA ALA A 145 -23.02 9.88 -2.21
C ALA A 145 -23.78 10.38 -0.97
N LYS A 146 -23.48 9.85 0.22
CA LYS A 146 -24.16 10.22 1.48
C LYS A 146 -23.51 11.40 2.19
N ALA A 147 -22.20 11.57 2.08
CA ALA A 147 -21.44 12.66 2.66
C ALA A 147 -20.34 13.10 1.68
N PRO A 148 -20.69 13.85 0.63
CA PRO A 148 -19.73 14.33 -0.36
C PRO A 148 -18.67 15.22 0.32
N PRO A 149 -17.36 14.94 0.19
CA PRO A 149 -16.28 15.78 0.70
C PRO A 149 -16.34 17.23 0.22
N ALA A 150 -16.93 17.49 -0.94
CA ALA A 150 -17.11 18.83 -1.49
C ALA A 150 -18.23 19.64 -0.79
N GLU A 151 -19.11 18.99 -0.03
CA GLU A 151 -20.16 19.65 0.74
C GLU A 151 -19.73 19.91 2.19
N SER A 152 -18.70 19.20 2.67
CA SER A 152 -18.08 19.42 3.98
C SER A 152 -17.11 20.61 3.94
N GLU A 153 -17.42 21.67 4.69
CA GLU A 153 -16.52 22.82 4.86
C GLU A 153 -15.13 22.42 5.38
N PRO A 154 -14.98 21.65 6.48
CA PRO A 154 -13.66 21.41 7.06
C PRO A 154 -12.81 20.56 6.12
N VAL A 155 -13.42 19.61 5.39
CA VAL A 155 -12.71 18.83 4.38
C VAL A 155 -12.23 19.71 3.23
N ARG A 156 -13.08 20.61 2.71
CA ARG A 156 -12.70 21.54 1.64
C ARG A 156 -11.54 22.44 2.05
N ARG A 157 -11.64 23.08 3.21
CA ARG A 157 -10.60 23.95 3.75
C ARG A 157 -9.27 23.20 3.87
N HIS A 158 -9.29 21.99 4.43
CA HIS A 158 -8.07 21.18 4.54
C HIS A 158 -7.52 20.71 3.19
N ARG A 159 -8.37 20.39 2.21
CA ARG A 159 -7.92 20.07 0.85
C ARG A 159 -7.20 21.26 0.20
N GLU A 160 -7.70 22.47 0.40
CA GLU A 160 -7.05 23.70 -0.09
C GLU A 160 -5.68 23.89 0.56
N GLU A 161 -5.61 23.82 1.90
CA GLU A 161 -4.36 23.94 2.66
C GLU A 161 -3.31 22.87 2.27
N VAL A 162 -3.75 21.62 2.05
CA VAL A 162 -2.89 20.52 1.60
C VAL A 162 -2.38 20.76 0.17
N ALA A 163 -3.26 21.20 -0.73
CA ALA A 163 -2.90 21.49 -2.11
C ALA A 163 -1.89 22.65 -2.22
N GLU A 164 -1.96 23.65 -1.34
CA GLU A 164 -0.97 24.71 -1.25
C GLU A 164 0.42 24.18 -0.90
N VAL A 165 0.54 23.36 0.15
CA VAL A 165 1.83 22.77 0.54
C VAL A 165 2.41 21.89 -0.57
N LEU A 166 1.57 21.09 -1.23
CA LEU A 166 2.00 20.23 -2.34
C LEU A 166 2.47 21.03 -3.57
N ARG A 167 1.87 22.19 -3.85
CA ARG A 167 2.24 23.05 -4.98
C ARG A 167 3.66 23.60 -4.85
N ASP A 168 4.08 23.89 -3.62
CA ASP A 168 5.39 24.47 -3.31
C ASP A 168 6.45 23.40 -2.96
N ALA A 169 6.07 22.12 -2.97
CA ALA A 169 6.96 21.01 -2.63
C ALA A 169 7.90 20.67 -3.80
N ALA A 170 9.17 20.42 -3.48
CA ALA A 170 10.14 19.88 -4.44
C ALA A 170 10.07 18.35 -4.52
N VAL A 171 9.52 17.69 -3.50
CA VAL A 171 9.34 16.24 -3.41
C VAL A 171 8.28 15.92 -2.34
N LEU A 172 7.53 14.85 -2.55
CA LEU A 172 6.62 14.27 -1.56
C LEU A 172 7.24 13.02 -0.95
N ALA A 173 7.36 12.99 0.37
CA ALA A 173 7.81 11.84 1.15
C ALA A 173 6.64 11.18 1.89
N VAL A 174 6.32 9.93 1.56
CA VAL A 174 5.19 9.19 2.16
C VAL A 174 5.71 8.09 3.09
N ALA A 175 5.48 8.28 4.38
CA ALA A 175 6.02 7.40 5.41
C ALA A 175 5.21 6.11 5.59
N GLY A 176 5.85 5.13 6.24
CA GLY A 176 5.20 3.93 6.75
C GLY A 176 4.26 4.22 7.93
N GLY A 177 3.53 3.20 8.37
CA GLY A 177 2.58 3.27 9.49
C GLY A 177 1.39 2.35 9.26
N HIS A 178 0.24 2.69 9.82
CA HIS A 178 -1.02 1.99 9.55
C HIS A 178 -1.53 2.34 8.14
N VAL A 179 -1.47 1.37 7.21
CA VAL A 179 -1.81 1.62 5.79
C VAL A 179 -3.27 2.00 5.57
N GLY A 180 -4.22 1.41 6.30
CA GLY A 180 -5.64 1.77 6.20
C GLY A 180 -5.95 3.23 6.54
N ILE A 181 -5.39 3.74 7.64
CA ILE A 181 -5.50 5.16 8.02
C ILE A 181 -4.81 6.05 6.99
N LEU A 182 -3.60 5.67 6.54
CA LEU A 182 -2.87 6.40 5.52
C LEU A 182 -3.71 6.56 4.23
N LEU A 183 -4.26 5.47 3.68
CA LEU A 183 -5.08 5.49 2.47
C LEU A 183 -6.34 6.34 2.65
N ARG A 184 -7.03 6.19 3.79
CA ARG A 184 -8.21 6.99 4.11
C ARG A 184 -7.89 8.49 4.08
N CYS A 185 -6.78 8.88 4.71
CA CYS A 185 -6.33 10.27 4.75
C CYS A 185 -5.92 10.79 3.36
N LEU A 186 -5.12 10.02 2.62
CA LEU A 186 -4.70 10.39 1.25
C LEU A 186 -5.91 10.63 0.34
N ARG A 187 -6.93 9.77 0.40
CA ARG A 187 -8.18 9.90 -0.37
C ARG A 187 -9.02 11.09 0.10
N LEU A 188 -9.27 11.20 1.41
CA LEU A 188 -10.13 12.25 1.96
C LEU A 188 -9.58 13.64 1.65
N PHE A 189 -8.26 13.85 1.79
CA PHE A 189 -7.62 15.14 1.53
C PHE A 189 -7.07 15.29 0.11
N ALA A 190 -7.47 14.41 -0.80
CA ALA A 190 -7.14 14.49 -2.23
C ALA A 190 -5.63 14.69 -2.50
N VAL A 191 -4.79 13.93 -1.79
CA VAL A 191 -3.33 13.95 -1.98
C VAL A 191 -2.99 13.21 -3.28
N ASP A 192 -3.00 13.96 -4.38
CA ASP A 192 -2.68 13.47 -5.72
C ASP A 192 -1.49 14.25 -6.29
N PRO A 193 -0.25 13.80 -6.04
CA PRO A 193 0.94 14.50 -6.49
C PRO A 193 1.03 14.46 -8.03
N PRO A 194 1.33 15.59 -8.70
CA PRO A 194 1.61 15.63 -10.13
C PRO A 194 2.64 14.58 -10.58
N GLN A 195 2.59 14.18 -11.85
CA GLN A 195 3.51 13.14 -12.35
C GLN A 195 4.98 13.58 -12.35
N ASP A 196 5.24 14.88 -12.47
CA ASP A 196 6.56 15.50 -12.46
C ASP A 196 7.10 15.76 -11.04
N LEU A 197 6.22 15.93 -10.04
CA LEU A 197 6.62 15.98 -8.64
C LEU A 197 7.22 14.63 -8.22
N PRO A 198 8.50 14.57 -7.81
CA PRO A 198 9.11 13.34 -7.33
C PRO A 198 8.42 12.84 -6.06
N VAL A 199 8.30 11.51 -5.93
CA VAL A 199 7.73 10.88 -4.73
C VAL A 199 8.70 9.83 -4.18
N VAL A 200 8.98 9.90 -2.88
CA VAL A 200 9.75 8.90 -2.15
C VAL A 200 8.83 8.27 -1.11
N ALA A 201 8.70 6.95 -1.10
CA ALA A 201 7.79 6.28 -0.16
C ALA A 201 8.39 5.00 0.41
N TRP A 202 8.04 4.68 1.66
CA TRP A 202 8.55 3.48 2.33
C TRP A 202 7.47 2.74 3.09
N SER A 203 7.67 1.43 3.27
CA SER A 203 6.75 0.56 4.01
C SER A 203 5.29 0.71 3.54
N ALA A 204 4.37 1.10 4.42
CA ALA A 204 2.97 1.33 4.06
C ALA A 204 2.78 2.45 3.02
N GLY A 205 3.64 3.46 3.00
CA GLY A 205 3.65 4.48 1.95
C GLY A 205 3.94 3.89 0.59
N ALA A 206 4.92 2.98 0.49
CA ALA A 206 5.22 2.29 -0.77
C ALA A 206 4.04 1.43 -1.23
N MET A 207 3.36 0.74 -0.31
CA MET A 207 2.12 -0.01 -0.61
C MET A 207 1.02 0.93 -1.13
N ALA A 208 0.81 2.07 -0.46
CA ALA A 208 -0.23 3.03 -0.81
C ALA A 208 -0.04 3.67 -2.20
N LEU A 209 1.18 3.67 -2.76
CA LEU A 209 1.43 4.15 -4.12
C LEU A 209 1.14 3.13 -5.22
N THR A 210 0.94 1.85 -4.87
CA THR A 210 0.65 0.80 -5.84
C THR A 210 -0.86 0.66 -6.10
N GLU A 211 -1.25 -0.10 -7.13
CA GLU A 211 -2.68 -0.31 -7.45
C GLU A 211 -3.39 -1.21 -6.43
N ARG A 212 -2.66 -2.08 -5.72
CA ARG A 212 -3.23 -3.03 -4.76
C ARG A 212 -2.40 -3.04 -3.48
N VAL A 213 -3.07 -2.82 -2.36
CA VAL A 213 -2.49 -2.97 -1.03
C VAL A 213 -2.77 -4.38 -0.54
N VAL A 214 -1.70 -5.14 -0.31
CA VAL A 214 -1.76 -6.54 0.12
C VAL A 214 -1.14 -6.67 1.51
N LEU A 215 -1.90 -7.19 2.47
CA LEU A 215 -1.46 -7.47 3.82
C LEU A 215 -1.03 -8.93 3.93
N TYR A 216 0.12 -9.19 4.53
CA TYR A 216 0.67 -10.53 4.65
C TYR A 216 1.53 -10.64 5.90
N ASN A 217 1.43 -11.80 6.56
CA ASN A 217 2.30 -12.17 7.67
C ASN A 217 2.26 -13.70 7.91
N ASP A 218 2.94 -14.45 7.06
CA ASP A 218 3.05 -15.91 7.17
C ASP A 218 3.77 -16.38 8.45
N ARG A 219 4.55 -15.48 9.06
CA ARG A 219 5.31 -15.74 10.28
C ARG A 219 4.59 -15.25 11.53
N GLY A 220 3.31 -14.89 11.41
CA GLY A 220 2.45 -14.56 12.54
C GLY A 220 2.11 -15.77 13.43
N PRO A 221 1.49 -15.56 14.60
CA PRO A 221 1.12 -16.63 15.53
C PRO A 221 0.25 -17.73 14.92
N GLN A 222 -0.57 -17.38 13.94
CA GLN A 222 -1.48 -18.28 13.23
C GLN A 222 -0.83 -18.96 12.00
N GLY A 223 0.46 -18.70 11.73
CA GLY A 223 1.15 -19.20 10.55
C GLY A 223 0.63 -18.60 9.24
N VAL A 224 0.75 -19.35 8.14
CA VAL A 224 0.29 -18.92 6.80
C VAL A 224 -1.24 -18.90 6.77
N GLN A 225 -1.83 -17.71 6.93
CA GLN A 225 -3.27 -17.48 6.77
C GLN A 225 -3.66 -17.04 5.34
N GLY A 226 -2.66 -16.76 4.51
CA GLY A 226 -2.85 -16.19 3.18
C GLY A 226 -2.72 -14.67 3.21
N ALA A 227 -2.16 -14.11 2.14
CA ALA A 227 -2.11 -12.65 1.98
C ALA A 227 -3.49 -12.10 1.63
N GLU A 228 -3.93 -11.05 2.30
CA GLU A 228 -5.23 -10.42 2.09
C GLU A 228 -5.06 -9.18 1.21
N VAL A 229 -5.86 -9.09 0.14
CA VAL A 229 -6.04 -7.82 -0.56
C VAL A 229 -6.87 -6.94 0.36
N TRP A 230 -6.34 -5.77 0.72
CA TRP A 230 -6.98 -4.86 1.66
C TRP A 230 -7.76 -3.75 0.97
N ASP A 231 -7.14 -3.09 0.00
CA ASP A 231 -7.74 -1.96 -0.72
C ASP A 231 -6.90 -1.67 -1.99
N ARG A 232 -7.33 -0.70 -2.78
CA ARG A 232 -6.54 -0.06 -3.83
C ARG A 232 -5.72 1.09 -3.23
N GLY A 233 -4.49 1.24 -3.70
CA GLY A 233 -3.71 2.45 -3.46
C GLY A 233 -3.98 3.52 -4.52
N SER A 234 -3.10 4.51 -4.62
CA SER A 234 -3.23 5.60 -5.61
C SER A 234 -2.95 5.15 -7.04
N GLY A 235 -2.32 4.00 -7.24
CA GLY A 235 -1.96 3.50 -8.58
C GLY A 235 -0.91 4.33 -9.30
N ARG A 236 -0.12 5.13 -8.57
CA ARG A 236 1.03 5.86 -9.12
C ARG A 236 2.08 4.90 -9.68
N VAL A 237 2.28 3.76 -9.02
CA VAL A 237 3.10 2.64 -9.52
C VAL A 237 2.15 1.50 -9.92
N ARG A 238 2.12 1.19 -11.21
CA ARG A 238 1.20 0.20 -11.80
C ARG A 238 1.87 -1.16 -11.91
N ASP A 239 1.06 -2.22 -12.00
CA ASP A 239 1.55 -3.60 -12.19
C ASP A 239 2.60 -4.02 -11.15
N VAL A 240 2.50 -3.49 -9.92
CA VAL A 240 3.38 -3.82 -8.80
C VAL A 240 2.54 -4.10 -7.56
N VAL A 241 2.93 -5.13 -6.81
CA VAL A 241 2.54 -5.32 -5.42
C VAL A 241 3.77 -5.05 -4.56
N ALA A 242 3.78 -3.96 -3.81
CA ALA A 242 4.91 -3.60 -2.95
C ALA A 242 4.91 -4.46 -1.69
N MET A 243 6.04 -5.12 -1.41
CA MET A 243 6.17 -6.09 -0.33
C MET A 243 7.23 -5.65 0.69
N PRO A 244 6.94 -4.65 1.55
CA PRO A 244 7.85 -4.26 2.62
C PRO A 244 8.08 -5.35 3.67
N HIS A 245 9.30 -5.44 4.21
CA HIS A 245 9.71 -6.45 5.20
C HIS A 245 9.48 -7.91 4.73
N ALA A 246 9.56 -8.19 3.43
CA ALA A 246 9.24 -9.50 2.87
C ALA A 246 9.97 -10.65 3.57
N ARG A 247 11.29 -10.55 3.82
CA ARG A 247 12.09 -11.59 4.51
C ARG A 247 11.59 -11.92 5.91
N ARG A 248 11.00 -10.94 6.61
CA ARG A 248 10.52 -11.08 7.98
C ARG A 248 9.06 -11.54 8.06
N ARG A 249 8.29 -11.39 6.98
CA ARG A 249 6.84 -11.62 6.97
C ARG A 249 6.40 -12.75 6.05
N LEU A 250 7.22 -13.15 5.07
CA LEU A 250 6.89 -14.19 4.10
C LEU A 250 7.75 -15.43 4.27
N ARG A 251 7.20 -16.56 3.82
CA ARG A 251 7.96 -17.82 3.65
C ARG A 251 8.52 -17.91 2.23
N LEU A 252 9.59 -17.15 2.00
CA LEU A 252 10.29 -17.06 0.72
C LEU A 252 10.99 -18.38 0.30
N ASP A 253 11.16 -19.31 1.23
CA ASP A 253 11.80 -20.61 1.08
C ASP A 253 10.81 -21.75 0.74
N ASP A 254 9.50 -21.48 0.76
CA ASP A 254 8.47 -22.44 0.36
C ASP A 254 8.11 -22.22 -1.14
N PRO A 255 8.54 -23.12 -2.05
CA PRO A 255 8.30 -22.96 -3.49
C PRO A 255 6.82 -23.04 -3.86
N VAL A 256 6.02 -23.81 -3.11
CA VAL A 256 4.57 -23.87 -3.35
C VAL A 256 3.93 -22.55 -2.96
N HIS A 257 4.31 -22.00 -1.81
CA HIS A 257 3.83 -20.70 -1.35
C HIS A 257 4.16 -19.57 -2.34
N THR A 258 5.42 -19.50 -2.76
CA THR A 258 5.88 -18.44 -3.67
C THR A 258 5.28 -18.57 -5.07
N ARG A 259 5.11 -19.79 -5.60
CA ARG A 259 4.34 -20.06 -6.83
C ARG A 259 2.89 -19.55 -6.70
N VAL A 260 2.17 -19.94 -5.65
CA VAL A 260 0.78 -19.47 -5.42
C VAL A 260 0.72 -17.95 -5.39
N PHE A 261 1.65 -17.29 -4.70
CA PHE A 261 1.69 -15.84 -4.57
C PHE A 261 1.88 -15.13 -5.93
N VAL A 262 2.89 -15.55 -6.69
CA VAL A 262 3.21 -14.96 -8.01
C VAL A 262 2.07 -15.17 -8.99
N HIS A 263 1.53 -16.39 -9.07
CA HIS A 263 0.39 -16.64 -9.93
C HIS A 263 -0.87 -15.93 -9.46
N ARG A 264 -1.11 -15.74 -8.17
CA ARG A 264 -2.29 -14.99 -7.72
C ARG A 264 -2.25 -13.54 -8.19
N PHE A 265 -1.11 -12.86 -8.04
CA PHE A 265 -1.03 -11.42 -8.31
C PHE A 265 -0.62 -11.04 -9.74
N ALA A 266 -0.18 -12.00 -10.56
CA ALA A 266 0.12 -11.73 -11.96
C ALA A 266 -1.06 -11.02 -12.70
N PRO A 267 -0.78 -10.08 -13.62
CA PRO A 267 0.54 -9.76 -14.18
C PRO A 267 1.41 -8.85 -13.28
N ALA A 268 0.91 -8.42 -12.12
CA ALA A 268 1.67 -7.52 -11.25
C ALA A 268 2.92 -8.21 -10.66
N THR A 269 4.02 -7.46 -10.65
CA THR A 269 5.30 -7.87 -10.08
C THR A 269 5.27 -7.70 -8.55
N CYS A 270 5.53 -8.77 -7.82
CA CYS A 270 5.66 -8.72 -6.36
C CYS A 270 7.05 -8.20 -5.96
N LEU A 271 7.19 -6.90 -5.75
CA LEU A 271 8.45 -6.21 -5.48
C LEU A 271 8.84 -6.33 -4.00
N LEU A 272 9.99 -6.93 -3.70
CA LEU A 272 10.47 -7.15 -2.34
C LEU A 272 11.23 -5.92 -1.82
N LEU A 273 10.68 -5.27 -0.79
CA LEU A 273 11.26 -4.07 -0.17
C LEU A 273 11.75 -4.41 1.24
N ASP A 274 12.90 -5.07 1.35
CA ASP A 274 13.53 -5.39 2.64
C ASP A 274 14.38 -4.21 3.17
N ASP A 275 14.86 -4.29 4.41
CA ASP A 275 15.69 -3.24 5.03
C ASP A 275 16.88 -2.85 4.12
N GLY A 276 17.08 -1.54 3.91
CA GLY A 276 18.13 -1.00 3.04
C GLY A 276 17.79 -0.96 1.54
N THR A 277 16.72 -1.63 1.10
CA THR A 277 16.34 -1.65 -0.32
C THR A 277 15.92 -0.25 -0.79
N SER A 278 16.39 0.16 -1.97
CA SER A 278 15.94 1.37 -2.67
C SER A 278 15.69 1.05 -4.14
N VAL A 279 14.48 1.31 -4.63
CA VAL A 279 14.10 1.03 -6.02
C VAL A 279 13.49 2.27 -6.64
N GLU A 280 14.22 2.91 -7.54
CA GLU A 280 13.70 3.98 -8.39
C GLU A 280 12.98 3.34 -9.58
N MET A 281 11.68 3.64 -9.72
CA MET A 281 10.90 3.17 -10.86
C MET A 281 11.45 3.79 -12.15
N THR A 282 11.41 3.03 -13.24
CA THR A 282 11.81 3.52 -14.56
C THR A 282 10.87 4.63 -15.04
N ALA A 283 11.27 5.34 -16.10
CA ALA A 283 10.47 6.44 -16.66
C ALA A 283 9.07 6.00 -17.15
N ASP A 284 8.93 4.74 -17.58
CA ASP A 284 7.65 4.11 -17.98
C ASP A 284 6.87 3.51 -16.80
N GLY A 285 7.38 3.62 -15.58
CA GLY A 285 6.73 3.16 -14.35
C GLY A 285 6.91 1.67 -14.06
N SER A 286 7.75 0.97 -14.81
CA SER A 286 8.08 -0.43 -14.59
C SER A 286 9.14 -0.63 -13.49
N VAL A 287 9.24 -1.87 -13.01
CA VAL A 287 10.27 -2.27 -12.04
C VAL A 287 11.61 -2.37 -12.79
N PRO A 288 12.68 -1.70 -12.32
CA PRO A 288 13.97 -1.74 -13.01
C PRO A 288 14.62 -3.13 -12.95
N ASP A 289 15.44 -3.43 -13.95
CA ASP A 289 16.24 -4.65 -13.99
C ASP A 289 17.12 -4.79 -12.73
N GLY A 290 17.20 -6.02 -12.21
CA GLY A 290 17.97 -6.32 -11.01
C GLY A 290 17.26 -6.03 -9.69
N ALA A 291 16.10 -5.37 -9.69
CA ALA A 291 15.29 -5.24 -8.48
C ALA A 291 14.90 -6.61 -7.90
N ARG A 292 14.82 -6.70 -6.57
CA ARG A 292 14.44 -7.94 -5.90
C ARG A 292 12.94 -8.18 -6.02
N VAL A 293 12.55 -9.29 -6.62
CA VAL A 293 11.16 -9.66 -6.88
C VAL A 293 10.86 -11.07 -6.37
N LEU A 294 9.59 -11.35 -6.09
CA LEU A 294 9.16 -12.72 -5.84
C LEU A 294 9.02 -13.46 -7.17
N THR A 295 9.58 -14.67 -7.23
CA THR A 295 9.48 -15.60 -8.36
C THR A 295 8.85 -16.91 -7.88
N GLU A 296 8.48 -17.80 -8.80
CA GLU A 296 7.93 -19.13 -8.47
C GLU A 296 8.90 -20.00 -7.65
N THR A 297 10.19 -19.65 -7.62
CA THR A 297 11.24 -20.41 -6.90
C THR A 297 11.72 -19.72 -5.63
N GLY A 298 11.13 -18.59 -5.25
CA GLY A 298 11.58 -17.76 -4.14
C GLY A 298 11.95 -16.35 -4.57
N ALA A 299 12.78 -15.67 -3.78
CA ALA A 299 13.25 -14.33 -4.13
C ALA A 299 14.26 -14.38 -5.29
N GLY A 300 13.98 -13.65 -6.37
CA GLY A 300 14.89 -13.41 -7.50
C GLY A 300 15.33 -11.94 -7.58
N GLY A 301 16.28 -11.63 -8.47
CA GLY A 301 16.87 -10.30 -8.62
C GLY A 301 18.14 -10.07 -7.78
N GLY A 302 18.93 -9.06 -8.15
CA GLY A 302 20.19 -8.72 -7.48
C GLY A 302 19.97 -7.98 -6.17
N ALA A 303 20.91 -8.10 -5.22
CA ALA A 303 20.95 -7.18 -4.09
C ALA A 303 21.47 -5.83 -4.59
N LEU A 304 20.57 -4.84 -4.72
CA LEU A 304 20.94 -3.43 -4.80
C LEU A 304 20.86 -2.84 -3.40
#